data_AF-A0A1D7QT73-F1
#
_entry.id   AF-A0A1D7QT73-F1
#
_cell.length_a   1.000
_cell.length_b   1.000
_cell.length_c   1.000
_cell.angle_alpha   90.00
_cell.angle_beta   90.00
_cell.angle_gamma   90.00
#
_symmetry.space_group_name_H-M   'P 1'
#
loop_
_entity.id
_entity.type
_entity.pdbx_description
1 polymer ?
#
loop_
_entity_poly.entity_id
_entity_poly.type
_entity_poly.pdbx_seq_one_letter_code
_entity_poly.pdbx_strand_id
1 'polypeptide(L)'
;MTQRSKDDVYQFLQRAEVGAVGTSNMGKPRQRMMHFAVDEDLTLYLTSMKGDPKVIQWANIPETAILIHQGDTFMEMEECEVIGRAEVVRDESEREKATELLRPRSPIVAQFYDMGAVDRLEFIKVSPYTVKYRYVPEILQGEKPTVFEFKEQQEKNTDKEDLKSRLRAWKEAVRPLSLTAALIPVLLGGAIAYSLTEVFFWGLFLLTLFGGLMIQAGTNMYNDFKDAERDAENTSGIRPFTGGSKMIQLGLISKADMGFFAILTIGIAAAIGIYLTVSAGAGLIPIILYGLLAGLFYTNSEGRFSFINAMPGLAEFFIATTYGVAMTLGAFYVQTGFYALEPLLISLPVSLLITAVLVINQFPDADADQDTEKKTLIVRIGKQKGRDVLAALFATALILIILLPFVSALPLAIYLGLLSIPFMVQAVRYTFKYYASQATDLIPGNAHTAIHHLFTGLLLVLGVLATAVDLWIIGLLFIASLLFIFWVWRYIERQRKVMSGFKQAFTAPSK
;
A
#
# COMPACT_ATOMS: atom_id res chain seq x y z
N MET A 1 27.91 -32.35 32.43
CA MET A 1 26.96 -32.17 31.31
C MET A 1 25.56 -32.64 31.69
N THR A 2 24.82 -31.83 32.43
CA THR A 2 23.40 -32.12 32.70
C THR A 2 22.60 -31.62 31.50
N GLN A 3 22.38 -32.47 30.48
CA GLN A 3 21.39 -32.13 29.45
C GLN A 3 20.04 -31.99 30.14
N ARG A 4 19.45 -30.80 30.07
CA ARG A 4 18.11 -30.56 30.59
C ARG A 4 17.08 -31.27 29.72
N SER A 5 16.05 -31.81 30.34
CA SER A 5 14.93 -32.40 29.60
C SER A 5 14.09 -31.29 28.93
N LYS A 6 13.27 -31.68 27.95
CA LYS A 6 12.28 -30.75 27.35
C LYS A 6 11.35 -30.18 28.41
N ASP A 7 10.98 -30.99 29.40
CA ASP A 7 10.12 -30.59 30.51
C ASP A 7 10.79 -29.55 31.41
N ASP A 8 12.09 -29.71 31.73
CA ASP A 8 12.83 -28.69 32.50
C ASP A 8 12.79 -27.31 31.82
N VAL A 9 12.99 -27.28 30.50
CA VAL A 9 12.95 -26.03 29.72
C VAL A 9 11.52 -25.50 29.60
N TYR A 10 10.52 -26.38 29.46
CA TYR A 10 9.12 -26.00 29.48
C TYR A 10 8.74 -25.33 30.81
N GLN A 11 9.13 -25.92 31.94
CA GLN A 11 8.89 -25.36 33.27
C GLN A 11 9.59 -24.01 33.45
N PHE A 12 10.82 -23.84 32.94
CA PHE A 12 11.48 -22.54 32.90
C PHE A 12 10.65 -21.50 32.12
N LEU A 13 10.25 -21.82 30.89
CA LEU A 13 9.46 -20.91 30.05
C LEU A 13 8.08 -20.61 30.66
N GLN A 14 7.49 -21.54 31.41
CA GLN A 14 6.26 -21.31 32.17
C GLN A 14 6.45 -20.33 33.35
N ARG A 15 7.66 -20.18 33.92
CA ARG A 15 7.93 -19.20 34.98
C ARG A 15 8.19 -17.79 34.45
N ALA A 16 8.61 -17.65 33.20
CA ALA A 16 8.93 -16.37 32.59
C ALA A 16 7.71 -15.72 31.93
N GLU A 17 7.41 -14.46 32.26
CA GLU A 17 6.23 -13.76 31.73
C GLU A 17 6.50 -13.02 30.42
N VAL A 18 7.71 -12.51 30.23
CA VAL A 18 8.09 -11.65 29.11
C VAL A 18 9.36 -12.13 28.42
N GLY A 19 9.42 -11.94 27.11
CA GLY A 19 10.60 -12.23 26.28
C GLY A 19 10.97 -11.03 25.42
N ALA A 20 12.26 -10.86 25.18
CA ALA A 20 12.79 -9.90 24.23
C ALA A 20 12.68 -10.50 22.81
N VAL A 21 11.74 -9.98 22.03
CA VAL A 21 11.45 -10.46 20.68
C VAL A 21 12.25 -9.66 19.66
N GLY A 22 13.22 -10.31 19.04
CA GLY A 22 14.01 -9.80 17.92
C GLY A 22 13.49 -10.29 16.58
N THR A 23 13.33 -9.37 15.63
CA THR A 23 13.10 -9.70 14.22
C THR A 23 14.24 -9.13 13.38
N SER A 24 14.65 -9.88 12.35
CA SER A 24 15.55 -9.33 11.35
C SER A 24 14.83 -8.26 10.53
N ASN A 25 15.43 -7.07 10.40
CA ASN A 25 14.99 -6.01 9.51
C ASN A 25 16.20 -5.61 8.66
N MET A 26 16.47 -6.39 7.61
CA MET A 26 17.48 -6.09 6.57
C MET A 26 18.80 -5.50 7.12
N GLY A 27 19.33 -6.08 8.20
CA GLY A 27 20.58 -5.66 8.85
C GLY A 27 20.46 -4.71 10.07
N LYS A 28 19.28 -4.18 10.40
CA LYS A 28 19.04 -3.44 11.65
C LYS A 28 18.15 -4.27 12.60
N PRO A 29 18.65 -4.73 13.75
CA PRO A 29 17.81 -5.49 14.69
C PRO A 29 16.71 -4.58 15.27
N ARG A 30 15.46 -5.07 15.29
CA ARG A 30 14.36 -4.45 16.04
C ARG A 30 13.90 -5.38 17.14
N GLN A 31 13.95 -4.91 18.38
CA GLN A 31 13.58 -5.67 19.57
C GLN A 31 12.42 -5.01 20.30
N ARG A 32 11.57 -5.82 20.92
CA ARG A 32 10.49 -5.38 21.82
C ARG A 32 10.25 -6.41 22.90
N MET A 33 9.96 -5.97 24.11
CA MET A 33 9.47 -6.85 25.17
C MET A 33 8.00 -7.22 24.91
N MET A 34 7.69 -8.50 24.97
CA MET A 34 6.33 -9.01 24.77
C MET A 34 6.01 -10.09 25.79
N HIS A 35 4.78 -10.10 26.28
CA HIS A 35 4.26 -11.22 27.04
C HIS A 35 4.12 -12.43 26.12
N PHE A 36 4.41 -13.61 26.65
CA PHE A 36 4.25 -14.85 25.92
C PHE A 36 3.66 -15.95 26.80
N ALA A 37 3.11 -16.96 26.14
CA ALA A 37 2.78 -18.25 26.72
C ALA A 37 3.48 -19.34 25.93
N VAL A 38 3.60 -20.53 26.51
CA VAL A 38 4.29 -21.68 25.90
C VAL A 38 3.44 -22.93 26.05
N ASP A 39 3.45 -23.80 25.04
CA ASP A 39 2.85 -25.14 25.14
C ASP A 39 3.91 -26.24 25.30
N GLU A 40 3.45 -27.48 25.50
CA GLU A 40 4.32 -28.65 25.74
C GLU A 40 5.29 -28.94 24.58
N ASP A 41 5.05 -28.37 23.40
CA ASP A 41 5.92 -28.44 22.23
C ASP A 41 6.97 -27.34 22.16
N LEU A 42 7.10 -26.56 23.23
CA LEU A 42 7.93 -25.35 23.28
C LEU A 42 7.52 -24.34 22.19
N THR A 43 6.26 -24.39 21.73
CA THR A 43 5.71 -23.38 20.83
C THR A 43 5.27 -22.18 21.64
N LEU A 44 5.72 -20.99 21.24
CA LEU A 44 5.39 -19.76 21.95
C LEU A 44 4.18 -19.10 21.31
N TYR A 45 3.26 -18.63 22.13
CA TYR A 45 2.14 -17.79 21.73
C TYR A 45 2.37 -16.39 22.25
N LEU A 46 2.30 -15.41 21.37
CA LEU A 46 2.42 -13.99 21.69
C LEU A 46 1.20 -13.25 21.18
N THR A 47 1.01 -12.02 21.63
CA THR A 47 -0.03 -11.17 21.08
C THR A 47 0.46 -9.74 20.85
N SER A 48 -0.13 -9.10 19.86
CA SER A 48 -0.05 -7.65 19.68
C SER A 48 -1.36 -7.15 19.08
N MET A 49 -1.52 -5.85 18.96
CA MET A 49 -2.69 -5.27 18.31
C MET A 49 -2.70 -5.64 16.82
N LYS A 50 -3.89 -5.89 16.25
CA LYS A 50 -4.04 -6.03 14.78
C LYS A 50 -3.32 -4.91 14.09
N GLY A 51 -2.45 -5.23 13.12
CA GLY A 51 -1.64 -4.32 12.30
C GLY A 51 -0.60 -3.46 13.04
N ASP A 52 -0.24 -3.83 14.28
CA ASP A 52 1.01 -3.38 14.89
C ASP A 52 2.20 -3.66 13.94
N PRO A 53 3.20 -2.75 13.85
CA PRO A 53 4.35 -2.94 12.96
C PRO A 53 5.05 -4.29 13.12
N LYS A 54 5.10 -4.85 14.33
CA LYS A 54 5.70 -6.16 14.60
C LYS A 54 4.88 -7.31 14.01
N VAL A 55 3.55 -7.22 14.03
CA VAL A 55 2.64 -8.18 13.38
C VAL A 55 2.82 -8.13 11.86
N ILE A 56 2.90 -6.93 11.29
CA ILE A 56 3.16 -6.77 9.85
C ILE A 56 4.54 -7.31 9.50
N GLN A 57 5.54 -7.10 10.35
CA GLN A 57 6.86 -7.71 10.18
C GLN A 57 6.76 -9.23 10.14
N TRP A 58 6.20 -9.89 11.15
CA TRP A 58 6.09 -11.36 11.15
C TRP A 58 5.24 -11.94 10.01
N ALA A 59 4.20 -11.23 9.58
CA ALA A 59 3.41 -11.64 8.43
C ALA A 59 4.22 -11.67 7.12
N ASN A 60 5.39 -11.02 7.10
CA ASN A 60 6.29 -10.93 5.96
C ASN A 60 7.69 -11.56 6.24
N ILE A 61 8.41 -11.20 7.29
CA ILE A 61 9.63 -11.86 7.73
C ILE A 61 9.28 -12.69 8.97
N PRO A 62 8.87 -13.96 8.78
CA PRO A 62 8.40 -14.77 9.89
C PRO A 62 9.55 -15.26 10.78
N GLU A 63 10.80 -15.21 10.33
CA GLU A 63 11.94 -15.58 11.16
C GLU A 63 12.14 -14.60 12.33
N THR A 64 12.20 -15.16 13.53
CA THR A 64 12.28 -14.41 14.76
C THR A 64 13.17 -15.12 15.77
N ALA A 65 13.80 -14.33 16.63
CA ALA A 65 14.50 -14.82 17.82
C ALA A 65 13.82 -14.23 19.05
N ILE A 66 13.64 -15.04 20.09
CA ILE A 66 13.09 -14.62 21.38
C ILE A 66 14.13 -14.98 22.43
N LEU A 67 14.61 -13.97 23.14
CA LEU A 67 15.54 -14.13 24.26
C LEU A 67 14.79 -13.94 25.57
N ILE A 68 14.91 -14.91 26.47
CA ILE A 68 14.25 -14.94 27.77
C ILE A 68 15.34 -15.15 28.82
N HIS A 69 15.32 -14.34 29.87
CA HIS A 69 16.20 -14.49 31.01
C HIS A 69 15.39 -14.40 32.31
N GLN A 70 15.77 -15.16 33.33
CA GLN A 70 15.15 -15.10 34.65
C GLN A 70 16.15 -15.54 35.73
N GLY A 71 15.95 -15.09 36.97
CA GLY A 71 16.78 -15.44 38.13
C GLY A 71 16.99 -14.24 39.05
N ASP A 72 16.75 -14.43 40.34
CA ASP A 72 16.82 -13.35 41.35
C ASP A 72 18.27 -12.99 41.70
N THR A 73 19.16 -13.98 41.63
CA THR A 73 20.59 -13.82 41.85
C THR A 73 21.40 -14.31 40.66
N PHE A 74 22.65 -13.84 40.55
CA PHE A 74 23.57 -14.24 39.48
C PHE A 74 23.75 -15.77 39.39
N MET A 75 23.70 -16.48 40.51
CA MET A 75 23.88 -17.94 40.56
C MET A 75 22.59 -18.72 40.25
N GLU A 76 21.44 -18.05 40.20
CA GLU A 76 20.14 -18.61 39.86
C GLU A 76 19.71 -18.23 38.44
N MET A 77 20.55 -17.51 37.70
CA MET A 77 20.22 -17.03 36.37
C MET A 77 20.13 -18.16 35.35
N GLU A 78 19.00 -18.20 34.65
CA GLU A 78 18.66 -19.10 33.56
C GLU A 78 18.39 -18.23 32.31
N GLU A 79 18.94 -18.64 31.16
CA GLU A 79 18.73 -17.99 29.86
C GLU A 79 18.19 -19.01 28.83
N CYS A 80 17.21 -18.60 28.04
CA CYS A 80 16.68 -19.38 26.92
C CYS A 80 16.57 -18.51 25.67
N GLU A 81 17.11 -19.02 24.58
CA GLU A 81 17.01 -18.45 23.24
C GLU A 81 16.15 -19.37 22.38
N VAL A 82 15.04 -18.83 21.87
CA VAL A 82 14.15 -19.53 20.93
C VAL A 82 14.25 -18.87 19.57
N ILE A 83 14.82 -19.58 18.61
CA ILE A 83 14.85 -19.17 17.20
C ILE A 83 13.76 -19.96 16.49
N GLY A 84 12.89 -19.29 15.76
CA GLY A 84 11.77 -19.96 15.10
C GLY A 84 11.03 -19.09 14.09
N ARG A 85 9.87 -19.59 13.69
CA ARG A 85 8.98 -18.96 12.72
C ARG A 85 7.71 -18.46 13.39
N ALA A 86 7.47 -17.17 13.28
CA ALA A 86 6.25 -16.51 13.67
C ALA A 86 5.17 -16.60 12.58
N GLU A 87 3.97 -17.02 12.97
CA GLU A 87 2.80 -17.10 12.12
C GLU A 87 1.61 -16.43 12.81
N VAL A 88 0.90 -15.60 12.05
CA VAL A 88 -0.37 -15.05 12.52
C VAL A 88 -1.40 -16.17 12.61
N VAL A 89 -1.94 -16.38 13.80
CA VAL A 89 -2.96 -17.39 14.06
C VAL A 89 -4.29 -16.95 13.44
N ARG A 90 -4.74 -17.71 12.44
CA ARG A 90 -5.99 -17.46 11.71
C ARG A 90 -7.09 -18.45 12.02
N ASP A 91 -6.71 -19.66 12.41
CA ASP A 91 -7.66 -20.69 12.81
C ASP A 91 -8.32 -20.31 14.14
N GLU A 92 -9.62 -20.57 14.25
CA GLU A 92 -10.43 -20.16 15.40
C GLU A 92 -10.07 -20.97 16.64
N SER A 93 -9.90 -22.30 16.50
CA SER A 93 -9.52 -23.16 17.63
C SER A 93 -8.12 -22.84 18.16
N GLU A 94 -7.15 -22.61 17.27
CA GLU A 94 -5.79 -22.22 17.66
C GLU A 94 -5.78 -20.83 18.34
N ARG A 95 -6.68 -19.93 17.93
CA ARG A 95 -6.82 -18.59 18.51
C ARG A 95 -7.45 -18.65 19.90
N GLU A 96 -8.43 -19.51 20.12
CA GLU A 96 -8.98 -19.79 21.45
C GLU A 96 -7.90 -20.35 22.38
N LYS A 97 -7.15 -21.37 21.93
CA LYS A 97 -6.00 -21.91 22.67
C LYS A 97 -5.00 -20.82 23.05
N ALA A 98 -4.60 -19.98 22.08
CA ALA A 98 -3.66 -18.89 22.35
C ALA A 98 -4.20 -17.87 23.36
N THR A 99 -5.51 -17.59 23.31
CA THR A 99 -6.19 -16.69 24.25
C THR A 99 -6.17 -17.26 25.66
N GLU A 100 -6.54 -18.54 25.82
CA GLU A 100 -6.54 -19.21 27.13
C GLU A 100 -5.15 -19.26 27.76
N LEU A 101 -4.12 -19.57 26.96
CA LEU A 101 -2.74 -19.63 27.42
C LEU A 101 -2.19 -18.26 27.84
N LEU A 102 -2.53 -17.20 27.11
CA LEU A 102 -2.02 -15.85 27.37
C LEU A 102 -2.82 -15.07 28.40
N ARG A 103 -4.12 -15.37 28.59
CA ARG A 103 -5.00 -14.63 29.52
C ARG A 103 -4.41 -14.50 30.94
N PRO A 104 -3.91 -15.56 31.59
CA PRO A 104 -3.36 -15.42 32.95
C PRO A 104 -1.96 -14.75 32.98
N ARG A 105 -1.29 -14.60 31.83
CA ARG A 105 0.11 -14.14 31.73
C ARG A 105 0.25 -12.74 31.16
N SER A 106 -0.76 -12.24 30.46
CA SER A 106 -0.74 -10.94 29.80
C SER A 106 -1.88 -10.07 30.30
N PRO A 107 -1.59 -9.00 31.05
CA PRO A 107 -2.60 -8.04 31.48
C PRO A 107 -3.41 -7.45 30.31
N ILE A 108 -2.76 -7.31 29.15
CA ILE A 108 -3.40 -6.83 27.91
C ILE A 108 -4.44 -7.83 27.43
N VAL A 109 -4.10 -9.13 27.37
CA VAL A 109 -5.06 -10.16 26.93
C VAL A 109 -6.20 -10.30 27.92
N ALA A 110 -5.92 -10.31 29.23
CA ALA A 110 -6.93 -10.35 30.27
C ALA A 110 -7.93 -9.21 30.12
N GLN A 111 -7.44 -7.96 30.02
CA GLN A 111 -8.30 -6.79 29.86
C GLN A 111 -9.14 -6.85 28.57
N PHE A 112 -8.54 -7.21 27.44
CA PHE A 112 -9.27 -7.32 26.17
C PHE A 112 -10.30 -8.46 26.17
N TYR A 113 -10.02 -9.54 26.90
CA TYR A 113 -10.97 -10.63 27.12
C TYR A 113 -12.17 -10.17 27.93
N ASP A 114 -11.94 -9.52 29.06
CA ASP A 114 -13.01 -9.05 29.95
C ASP A 114 -13.87 -7.95 29.28
N MET A 115 -13.29 -7.18 28.35
CA MET A 115 -14.00 -6.21 27.51
C MET A 115 -14.77 -6.83 26.33
N GLY A 116 -14.65 -8.14 26.08
CA GLY A 116 -15.21 -8.79 24.90
C GLY A 116 -14.60 -8.30 23.58
N ALA A 117 -13.34 -7.86 23.62
CA ALA A 117 -12.62 -7.20 22.52
C ALA A 117 -11.39 -7.99 22.05
N VAL A 118 -11.31 -9.30 22.36
CA VAL A 118 -10.20 -10.19 21.95
C VAL A 118 -10.00 -10.21 20.44
N ASP A 119 -11.07 -9.99 19.68
CA ASP A 119 -11.05 -9.87 18.23
C ASP A 119 -10.13 -8.75 17.72
N ARG A 120 -9.77 -7.78 18.57
CA ARG A 120 -8.87 -6.66 18.23
C ARG A 120 -7.39 -6.99 18.34
N LEU A 121 -7.06 -8.10 19.00
CA LEU A 121 -5.71 -8.62 19.07
C LEU A 121 -5.39 -9.49 17.84
N GLU A 122 -4.12 -9.56 17.47
CA GLU A 122 -3.57 -10.69 16.74
C GLU A 122 -2.74 -11.56 17.66
N PHE A 123 -2.91 -12.86 17.48
CA PHE A 123 -2.11 -13.88 18.14
C PHE A 123 -1.07 -14.37 17.16
N ILE A 124 0.15 -14.51 17.64
CA ILE A 124 1.29 -14.97 16.88
C ILE A 124 1.75 -16.29 17.50
N LYS A 125 1.82 -17.33 16.69
CA LYS A 125 2.42 -18.61 17.04
C LYS A 125 3.86 -18.62 16.55
N VAL A 126 4.81 -18.87 17.45
CA VAL A 126 6.23 -19.02 17.12
C VAL A 126 6.61 -20.47 17.25
N SER A 127 6.65 -21.16 16.11
CA SER A 127 7.10 -22.55 16.01
C SER A 127 8.63 -22.57 16.04
N PRO A 128 9.26 -23.25 17.02
CA PRO A 128 10.71 -23.22 17.17
C PRO A 128 11.42 -23.97 16.03
N TYR A 129 12.59 -23.48 15.63
CA TYR A 129 13.59 -24.24 14.86
C TYR A 129 14.71 -24.72 15.78
N THR A 130 15.07 -23.87 16.74
CA THR A 130 16.09 -24.16 17.74
C THR A 130 15.69 -23.53 19.07
N VAL A 131 15.75 -24.33 20.13
CA VAL A 131 15.63 -23.84 21.51
C VAL A 131 16.94 -24.13 22.22
N LYS A 132 17.59 -23.07 22.71
CA LYS A 132 18.88 -23.15 23.38
C LYS A 132 18.74 -22.63 24.80
N TYR A 133 18.99 -23.52 25.75
CA TYR A 133 18.87 -23.25 27.17
C TYR A 133 20.24 -23.27 27.83
N ARG A 134 20.47 -22.33 28.76
CA ARG A 134 21.68 -22.28 29.59
C ARG A 134 21.36 -21.83 31.01
N TYR A 135 22.15 -22.33 31.94
CA TYR A 135 22.14 -21.95 33.34
C TYR A 135 23.49 -21.34 33.70
N VAL A 136 23.52 -20.16 34.30
CA VAL A 136 24.75 -19.36 34.50
C VAL A 136 25.86 -20.13 35.22
N PRO A 137 25.61 -20.90 36.30
CA PRO A 137 26.65 -21.74 36.91
C PRO A 137 27.25 -22.78 35.96
N GLU A 138 26.47 -23.35 35.05
CA GLU A 138 26.96 -24.27 34.02
C GLU A 138 27.85 -23.53 33.00
N ILE A 139 27.47 -22.30 32.62
CA ILE A 139 28.28 -21.44 31.74
C ILE A 139 29.66 -21.17 32.36
N LEU A 140 29.71 -20.84 33.66
CA LEU A 140 30.96 -20.57 34.38
C LEU A 140 31.87 -21.79 34.47
N GLN A 141 31.29 -22.99 34.45
CA GLN A 141 32.02 -24.27 34.44
C GLN A 141 32.45 -24.70 33.03
N GLY A 142 32.13 -23.91 32.00
CA GLY A 142 32.45 -24.22 30.60
C GLY A 142 31.57 -25.32 29.99
N GLU A 143 30.42 -25.62 30.62
CA GLU A 143 29.47 -26.60 30.12
C GLU A 143 28.74 -26.09 28.87
N LYS A 144 28.45 -26.99 27.93
CA LYS A 144 27.74 -26.63 26.69
C LYS A 144 26.25 -26.37 26.97
N PRO A 145 25.59 -25.49 26.18
CA PRO A 145 24.15 -25.30 26.27
C PRO A 145 23.38 -26.60 25.98
N THR A 146 22.20 -26.72 26.58
CA THR A 146 21.20 -27.71 26.12
C THR A 146 20.52 -27.14 24.87
N VAL A 147 20.52 -27.90 23.77
CA VAL A 147 19.99 -27.45 22.47
C VAL A 147 18.98 -28.47 21.95
N PHE A 148 17.78 -28.00 21.61
CA PHE A 148 16.74 -28.76 20.91
C PHE A 148 16.62 -28.24 19.47
N GLU A 149 16.78 -29.10 18.48
CA GLU A 149 16.62 -28.78 17.06
C GLU A 149 15.33 -29.38 16.50
N PHE A 150 14.55 -28.58 15.78
CA PHE A 150 13.26 -28.95 15.21
C PHE A 150 13.29 -28.90 13.67
N LYS A 151 14.08 -29.81 13.05
CA LYS A 151 14.37 -29.77 11.61
C LYS A 151 13.14 -29.88 10.70
N GLU A 152 12.15 -30.70 11.08
CA GLU A 152 10.91 -30.84 10.30
C GLU A 152 10.09 -29.54 10.21
N GLN A 153 10.15 -28.70 11.25
CA GLN A 153 9.48 -27.39 11.27
C GLN A 153 10.24 -26.37 10.40
N GLN A 154 11.55 -26.52 10.27
CA GLN A 154 12.40 -25.71 9.38
C GLN A 154 12.17 -26.04 7.90
N GLU A 155 12.04 -27.33 7.55
CA GLU A 155 11.90 -27.78 6.15
C GLU A 155 10.51 -27.58 5.56
N LYS A 156 9.44 -27.63 6.37
CA LYS A 156 8.06 -27.44 5.88
C LYS A 156 7.78 -26.03 5.33
N ASN A 157 8.60 -25.03 5.68
CA ASN A 157 8.16 -23.64 5.71
C ASN A 157 9.04 -22.64 4.92
N THR A 158 10.12 -23.06 4.29
CA THR A 158 11.20 -22.14 3.87
C THR A 158 10.97 -21.40 2.54
N ASP A 159 10.79 -22.06 1.40
CA ASP A 159 10.98 -21.33 0.12
C ASP A 159 9.72 -20.65 -0.44
N LYS A 160 8.59 -21.37 -0.51
CA LYS A 160 7.38 -20.86 -1.17
C LYS A 160 6.74 -19.72 -0.40
N GLU A 161 6.76 -19.81 0.93
CA GLU A 161 6.13 -18.81 1.80
C GLU A 161 6.99 -17.56 1.96
N ASP A 162 8.33 -17.69 2.00
CA ASP A 162 9.25 -16.56 1.95
C ASP A 162 9.10 -15.79 0.63
N LEU A 163 9.10 -16.50 -0.50
CA LEU A 163 8.84 -15.88 -1.80
C LEU A 163 7.50 -15.13 -1.80
N LYS A 164 6.43 -15.76 -1.30
CA LYS A 164 5.09 -15.14 -1.22
C LYS A 164 5.07 -13.90 -0.32
N SER A 165 5.86 -13.89 0.74
CA SER A 165 6.05 -12.69 1.57
C SER A 165 6.75 -11.57 0.80
N ARG A 166 7.92 -11.86 0.22
CA ARG A 166 8.70 -10.87 -0.51
C ARG A 166 7.88 -10.26 -1.64
N LEU A 167 7.12 -11.09 -2.36
CA LEU A 167 6.17 -10.63 -3.39
C LEU A 167 5.07 -9.72 -2.81
N ARG A 168 4.58 -9.95 -1.59
CA ARG A 168 3.63 -9.04 -0.93
C ARG A 168 4.27 -7.70 -0.61
N ALA A 169 5.49 -7.68 -0.08
CA ALA A 169 6.21 -6.44 0.20
C ALA A 169 6.43 -5.63 -1.09
N TRP A 170 6.91 -6.28 -2.16
CA TRP A 170 7.09 -5.62 -3.46
C TRP A 170 5.78 -5.15 -4.09
N LYS A 171 4.69 -5.91 -3.92
CA LYS A 171 3.36 -5.47 -4.34
C LYS A 171 2.96 -4.15 -3.68
N GLU A 172 3.15 -4.02 -2.36
CA GLU A 172 2.81 -2.78 -1.65
C GLU A 172 3.75 -1.63 -2.05
N ALA A 173 5.03 -1.89 -2.35
CA ALA A 173 5.98 -0.90 -2.88
C ALA A 173 5.57 -0.36 -4.27
N VAL A 174 5.04 -1.22 -5.15
CA VAL A 174 4.53 -0.83 -6.48
C VAL A 174 3.24 0.03 -6.39
N ARG A 175 2.48 -0.11 -5.30
CA ARG A 175 1.20 0.57 -5.04
C ARG A 175 0.16 0.37 -6.16
N PRO A 176 -0.45 -0.82 -6.27
CA PRO A 176 -1.26 -1.21 -7.43
C PRO A 176 -2.44 -0.28 -7.69
N LEU A 177 -3.03 0.30 -6.63
CA LEU A 177 -4.14 1.23 -6.80
C LEU A 177 -3.71 2.52 -7.51
N SER A 178 -2.49 3.01 -7.26
CA SER A 178 -1.96 4.19 -7.95
C SER A 178 -1.70 3.94 -9.43
N LEU A 179 -1.48 2.69 -9.85
CA LEU A 179 -1.30 2.31 -11.25
C LEU A 179 -2.55 2.60 -12.09
N THR A 180 -3.73 2.72 -11.47
CA THR A 180 -4.97 3.09 -12.17
C THR A 180 -4.89 4.48 -12.83
N ALA A 181 -4.10 5.40 -12.24
CA ALA A 181 -3.85 6.72 -12.80
C ALA A 181 -3.03 6.68 -14.10
N ALA A 182 -2.28 5.60 -14.35
CA ALA A 182 -1.60 5.35 -15.62
C ALA A 182 -2.45 4.50 -16.58
N LEU A 183 -3.12 3.48 -16.04
CA LEU A 183 -3.96 2.54 -16.80
C LEU A 183 -5.08 3.25 -17.58
N ILE A 184 -5.85 4.10 -16.90
CA ILE A 184 -7.05 4.71 -17.46
C ILE A 184 -6.74 5.66 -18.62
N PRO A 185 -5.80 6.62 -18.49
CA PRO A 185 -5.43 7.50 -19.58
C PRO A 185 -4.96 6.75 -20.83
N VAL A 186 -4.17 5.67 -20.66
CA VAL A 186 -3.68 4.86 -21.78
C VAL A 186 -4.81 4.10 -22.46
N LEU A 187 -5.69 3.45 -21.70
CA LEU A 187 -6.88 2.78 -22.25
C LEU A 187 -7.75 3.78 -23.02
N LEU A 188 -7.96 4.97 -22.49
CA LEU A 188 -8.76 6.02 -23.11
C LEU A 188 -8.14 6.51 -24.42
N GLY A 189 -6.83 6.77 -24.44
CA GLY A 189 -6.12 7.16 -25.66
C GLY A 189 -6.19 6.09 -26.76
N GLY A 190 -6.01 4.82 -26.38
CA GLY A 190 -6.15 3.69 -27.31
C GLY A 190 -7.58 3.52 -27.83
N ALA A 191 -8.59 3.67 -26.97
CA ALA A 191 -10.00 3.56 -27.35
C ALA A 191 -10.40 4.63 -28.37
N ILE A 192 -9.94 5.87 -28.17
CA ILE A 192 -10.21 6.97 -29.10
C ILE A 192 -9.47 6.78 -30.41
N ALA A 193 -8.21 6.33 -30.34
CA ALA A 193 -7.44 6.00 -31.54
C ALA A 193 -8.20 4.98 -32.39
N TYR A 194 -8.63 3.87 -31.78
CA TYR A 194 -9.41 2.85 -32.49
C TYR A 194 -10.74 3.37 -33.00
N SER A 195 -11.47 4.17 -32.21
CA SER A 195 -12.76 4.71 -32.63
C SER A 195 -12.65 5.71 -33.79
N LEU A 196 -11.50 6.37 -33.97
CA LEU A 196 -11.29 7.33 -35.05
C LEU A 196 -10.67 6.70 -36.31
N THR A 197 -9.84 5.67 -36.16
CA THR A 197 -9.08 5.10 -37.28
C THR A 197 -9.55 3.70 -37.69
N GLU A 198 -10.33 3.02 -36.86
CA GLU A 198 -10.69 1.60 -36.99
C GLU A 198 -9.49 0.64 -37.07
N VAL A 199 -8.28 1.14 -36.76
CA VAL A 199 -7.01 0.39 -36.78
C VAL A 199 -6.41 0.39 -35.39
N PHE A 200 -5.97 -0.78 -34.93
CA PHE A 200 -5.36 -0.93 -33.61
C PHE A 200 -4.08 -1.75 -33.65
N PHE A 201 -2.98 -1.15 -33.21
CA PHE A 201 -1.67 -1.79 -33.13
C PHE A 201 -1.43 -2.32 -31.72
N TRP A 202 -1.81 -3.58 -31.49
CA TRP A 202 -1.69 -4.25 -30.18
C TRP A 202 -0.28 -4.17 -29.59
N GLY A 203 0.76 -4.39 -30.40
CA GLY A 203 2.15 -4.33 -29.92
C GLY A 203 2.52 -2.95 -29.36
N LEU A 204 2.18 -1.88 -30.08
CA LEU A 204 2.43 -0.50 -29.64
C LEU A 204 1.58 -0.13 -28.42
N PHE A 205 0.32 -0.58 -28.38
CA PHE A 205 -0.57 -0.33 -27.26
C PHE A 205 -0.09 -1.01 -25.97
N LEU A 206 0.25 -2.30 -26.05
CA LEU A 206 0.74 -3.07 -24.91
C LEU A 206 2.08 -2.53 -24.39
N LEU A 207 2.98 -2.10 -25.29
CA LEU A 207 4.21 -1.42 -24.90
C LEU A 207 3.93 -0.08 -24.23
N THR A 208 2.99 0.73 -24.75
CA THR A 208 2.60 2.00 -24.12
C THR A 208 2.05 1.78 -22.72
N LEU A 209 1.15 0.79 -22.56
CA LEU A 209 0.58 0.44 -21.26
C LEU A 209 1.67 -0.05 -20.30
N PHE A 210 2.51 -0.99 -20.73
CA PHE A 210 3.58 -1.52 -19.90
C PHE A 210 4.58 -0.43 -19.50
N GLY A 211 5.00 0.43 -20.43
CA GLY A 211 5.86 1.58 -20.15
C GLY A 211 5.23 2.56 -19.16
N GLY A 212 3.93 2.88 -19.33
CA GLY A 212 3.16 3.72 -18.40
C GLY A 212 3.06 3.14 -16.99
N LEU A 213 2.87 1.82 -16.88
CA LEU A 213 2.86 1.14 -15.58
C LEU A 213 4.26 1.09 -14.93
N MET A 214 5.31 0.87 -15.72
CA MET A 214 6.69 0.84 -15.23
C MET A 214 7.16 2.21 -14.75
N ILE A 215 6.87 3.30 -15.47
CA ILE A 215 7.23 4.65 -15.01
C ILE A 215 6.49 4.98 -13.71
N GLN A 216 5.20 4.63 -13.60
CA GLN A 216 4.43 4.87 -12.38
C GLN A 216 4.95 4.06 -11.19
N ALA A 217 5.21 2.77 -11.37
CA ALA A 217 5.79 1.91 -10.34
C ALA A 217 7.17 2.43 -9.90
N GLY A 218 8.00 2.82 -10.87
CA GLY A 218 9.32 3.38 -10.63
C GLY A 218 9.28 4.69 -9.85
N THR A 219 8.38 5.62 -10.21
CA THR A 219 8.17 6.87 -9.46
C THR A 219 7.70 6.61 -8.03
N ASN A 220 6.81 5.64 -7.81
CA ASN A 220 6.39 5.26 -6.46
C ASN A 220 7.55 4.75 -5.60
N MET A 221 8.37 3.84 -6.15
CA MET A 221 9.54 3.29 -5.45
C MET A 221 10.62 4.34 -5.25
N TYR A 222 10.83 5.24 -6.22
CA TYR A 222 11.77 6.35 -6.08
C TYR A 222 11.35 7.31 -4.97
N ASN A 223 10.04 7.58 -4.84
CA ASN A 223 9.51 8.39 -3.75
C ASN A 223 9.75 7.71 -2.39
N ASP A 224 9.51 6.39 -2.26
CA ASP A 224 9.81 5.64 -1.03
C ASP A 224 11.32 5.67 -0.70
N PHE A 225 12.18 5.55 -1.71
CA PHE A 225 13.63 5.64 -1.55
C PHE A 225 14.06 7.03 -1.06
N LYS A 226 13.56 8.10 -1.69
CA LYS A 226 13.92 9.48 -1.36
C LYS A 226 13.41 9.91 0.00
N ASP A 227 12.22 9.47 0.36
CA ASP A 227 11.54 9.85 1.59
C ASP A 227 11.88 8.93 2.78
N ALA A 228 12.79 7.97 2.61
CA ALA A 228 13.05 6.90 3.57
C ALA A 228 13.39 7.38 5.00
N GLU A 229 14.29 8.35 5.14
CA GLU A 229 14.68 8.93 6.43
C GLU A 229 13.50 9.63 7.11
N ARG A 230 12.83 10.54 6.40
CA ARG A 230 11.66 11.27 6.91
C ARG A 230 10.54 10.32 7.32
N ASP A 231 10.28 9.33 6.49
CA ASP A 231 9.22 8.38 6.73
C ASP A 231 9.48 7.49 7.95
N ALA A 232 10.74 7.38 8.41
CA ALA A 232 11.11 6.70 9.66
C ALA A 232 10.80 7.54 10.91
N GLU A 233 10.74 8.87 10.79
CA GLU A 233 10.36 9.79 11.88
C GLU A 233 8.84 9.87 12.07
N ASN A 234 8.07 9.54 11.02
CA ASN A 234 6.62 9.51 11.09
C ASN A 234 6.14 8.31 11.94
N THR A 235 5.62 8.60 13.14
CA THR A 235 5.12 7.61 14.11
C THR A 235 3.72 7.11 13.80
N SER A 236 3.09 7.62 12.74
CA SER A 236 1.71 7.26 12.41
C SER A 236 1.63 5.91 11.68
N GLY A 237 0.63 5.10 12.02
CA GLY A 237 0.50 3.73 11.50
C GLY A 237 0.32 3.66 9.97
N ILE A 238 0.66 2.50 9.40
CA ILE A 238 0.51 2.21 7.96
C ILE A 238 -0.95 2.14 7.58
N ARG A 239 -1.36 2.84 6.52
CA ARG A 239 -2.76 2.87 6.05
C ARG A 239 -2.81 2.65 4.53
N PRO A 240 -3.91 2.10 4.00
CA PRO A 240 -4.04 1.74 2.57
C PRO A 240 -3.93 2.90 1.55
N PHE A 241 -3.84 4.16 2.01
CA PHE A 241 -3.84 5.36 1.16
C PHE A 241 -2.73 6.37 1.52
N THR A 242 -1.70 5.98 2.27
CA THR A 242 -0.57 6.88 2.61
C THR A 242 0.29 7.19 1.40
N GLY A 243 0.92 8.37 1.39
CA GLY A 243 1.91 8.75 0.37
C GLY A 243 3.19 7.91 0.32
N GLY A 244 3.41 7.00 1.28
CA GLY A 244 4.54 6.07 1.44
C GLY A 244 4.09 4.61 1.54
N SER A 245 4.84 3.63 0.98
CA SER A 245 4.53 2.20 1.19
C SER A 245 4.97 1.70 2.57
N LYS A 246 5.92 2.40 3.21
CA LYS A 246 6.57 2.04 4.48
C LYS A 246 7.35 0.72 4.48
N MET A 247 7.59 0.10 3.32
CA MET A 247 8.30 -1.19 3.23
C MET A 247 9.76 -1.10 3.70
N ILE A 248 10.42 0.05 3.51
CA ILE A 248 11.78 0.31 4.02
C ILE A 248 11.78 0.40 5.55
N GLN A 249 10.83 1.15 6.13
CA GLN A 249 10.73 1.39 7.57
C GLN A 249 10.35 0.13 8.35
N LEU A 250 9.52 -0.72 7.74
CA LEU A 250 9.21 -2.04 8.26
C LEU A 250 10.38 -3.03 8.13
N GLY A 251 11.34 -2.75 7.25
CA GLY A 251 12.44 -3.66 6.98
C GLY A 251 12.15 -4.79 6.04
N LEU A 252 11.14 -4.65 5.19
CA LEU A 252 10.73 -5.68 4.24
C LEU A 252 11.46 -5.56 2.91
N ILE A 253 11.97 -4.36 2.60
CA ILE A 253 12.77 -4.05 1.41
C ILE A 253 13.90 -3.12 1.85
N SER A 254 15.14 -3.38 1.45
CA SER A 254 16.25 -2.47 1.79
C SER A 254 16.13 -1.15 1.02
N LYS A 255 16.66 -0.06 1.57
CA LYS A 255 16.72 1.24 0.86
C LYS A 255 17.48 1.10 -0.47
N ALA A 256 18.57 0.33 -0.48
CA ALA A 256 19.36 0.09 -1.68
C ALA A 256 18.56 -0.64 -2.77
N ASP A 257 17.85 -1.72 -2.41
CA ASP A 257 17.00 -2.45 -3.35
C ASP A 257 15.88 -1.57 -3.88
N MET A 258 15.19 -0.81 -3.00
CA MET A 258 14.13 0.11 -3.42
C MET A 258 14.64 1.11 -4.46
N GLY A 259 15.80 1.72 -4.24
CA GLY A 259 16.43 2.64 -5.17
C GLY A 259 16.86 1.98 -6.49
N PHE A 260 17.45 0.78 -6.42
CA PHE A 260 17.86 0.02 -7.61
C PHE A 260 16.66 -0.34 -8.49
N PHE A 261 15.61 -0.92 -7.92
CA PHE A 261 14.41 -1.31 -8.67
C PHE A 261 13.62 -0.10 -9.17
N ALA A 262 13.63 1.03 -8.46
CA ALA A 262 13.12 2.30 -8.96
C ALA A 262 13.84 2.73 -10.25
N ILE A 263 15.17 2.78 -10.24
CA ILE A 263 15.97 3.16 -11.42
C ILE A 263 15.78 2.15 -12.56
N LEU A 264 15.76 0.86 -12.25
CA LEU A 264 15.57 -0.19 -13.26
C LEU A 264 14.23 -0.06 -13.98
N THR A 265 13.13 0.10 -13.24
CA THR A 265 11.79 0.24 -13.82
C THR A 265 11.62 1.54 -14.61
N ILE A 266 12.16 2.65 -14.12
CA ILE A 266 12.24 3.92 -14.87
C ILE A 266 13.06 3.74 -16.15
N GLY A 267 14.20 3.05 -16.09
CA GLY A 267 15.06 2.75 -17.23
C GLY A 267 14.36 1.90 -18.29
N ILE A 268 13.60 0.89 -17.88
CA ILE A 268 12.76 0.08 -18.78
C ILE A 268 11.71 0.96 -19.46
N ALA A 269 11.02 1.81 -18.70
CA ALA A 269 10.03 2.74 -19.25
C ALA A 269 10.66 3.73 -20.26
N ALA A 270 11.87 4.22 -19.97
CA ALA A 270 12.61 5.10 -20.87
C ALA A 270 12.99 4.38 -22.18
N ALA A 271 13.49 3.14 -22.11
CA ALA A 271 13.80 2.34 -23.29
C ALA A 271 12.56 2.09 -24.17
N ILE A 272 11.41 1.79 -23.54
CA ILE A 272 10.13 1.67 -24.22
C ILE A 272 9.73 3.01 -24.87
N GLY A 273 9.85 4.13 -24.16
CA GLY A 273 9.55 5.46 -24.69
C GLY A 273 10.39 5.83 -25.90
N ILE A 274 11.69 5.48 -25.90
CA ILE A 274 12.58 5.65 -27.06
C ILE A 274 12.09 4.81 -28.25
N TYR A 275 11.80 3.53 -28.03
CA TYR A 275 11.29 2.65 -29.08
C TYR A 275 9.96 3.14 -29.67
N LEU A 276 9.03 3.59 -28.81
CA LEU A 276 7.74 4.13 -29.25
C LEU A 276 7.91 5.43 -30.03
N THR A 277 8.88 6.27 -29.66
CA THR A 277 9.19 7.51 -30.41
C THR A 277 9.71 7.20 -31.80
N VAL A 278 10.60 6.20 -31.93
CA VAL A 278 11.11 5.76 -33.25
C VAL A 278 9.98 5.14 -34.09
N SER A 279 9.06 4.40 -33.46
CA SER A 279 7.99 3.68 -34.17
C SER A 279 6.81 4.56 -34.57
N ALA A 280 6.36 5.47 -33.69
CA ALA A 280 5.20 6.32 -33.90
C ALA A 280 5.53 7.73 -34.43
N GLY A 281 6.79 8.14 -34.32
CA GLY A 281 7.30 9.41 -34.84
C GLY A 281 7.63 10.46 -33.79
N ALA A 282 8.37 11.48 -34.24
CA ALA A 282 8.95 12.52 -33.39
C ALA A 282 7.94 13.42 -32.65
N GLY A 283 6.66 13.41 -33.05
CA GLY A 283 5.61 14.11 -32.31
C GLY A 283 5.41 13.59 -30.89
N LEU A 284 5.93 12.42 -30.53
CA LEU A 284 5.91 11.97 -29.13
C LEU A 284 6.91 12.73 -28.22
N ILE A 285 7.95 13.36 -28.79
CA ILE A 285 9.04 14.01 -28.05
C ILE A 285 8.55 15.13 -27.11
N PRO A 286 7.70 16.09 -27.54
CA PRO A 286 7.18 17.11 -26.63
C PRO A 286 6.43 16.54 -25.42
N ILE A 287 5.68 15.45 -25.59
CA ILE A 287 4.95 14.78 -24.50
C ILE A 287 5.93 14.17 -23.50
N ILE A 288 6.95 13.47 -24.00
CA ILE A 288 7.99 12.85 -23.16
C ILE A 288 8.79 13.92 -22.41
N LEU A 289 9.23 14.97 -23.09
CA LEU A 289 9.98 16.07 -22.46
C LEU A 289 9.14 16.79 -21.40
N TYR A 290 7.85 17.02 -21.67
CA TYR A 290 6.92 17.59 -20.70
C TYR A 290 6.81 16.71 -19.45
N GLY A 291 6.63 15.39 -19.62
CA GLY A 291 6.57 14.44 -18.52
C GLY A 291 7.87 14.39 -17.70
N LEU A 292 9.03 14.40 -18.36
CA LEU A 292 10.35 14.43 -17.72
C LEU A 292 10.54 15.70 -16.88
N LEU A 293 10.23 16.87 -17.44
CA LEU A 293 10.32 18.15 -16.73
C LEU A 293 9.38 18.17 -15.53
N ALA A 294 8.14 17.72 -15.72
CA ALA A 294 7.17 17.63 -14.64
C ALA A 294 7.65 16.72 -13.51
N GLY A 295 8.16 15.53 -13.82
CA GLY A 295 8.67 14.59 -12.83
C GLY A 295 9.92 15.10 -12.09
N LEU A 296 10.89 15.68 -12.80
CA LEU A 296 12.13 16.21 -12.22
C LEU A 296 11.89 17.33 -11.21
N PHE A 297 10.92 18.20 -11.50
CA PHE A 297 10.61 19.37 -10.68
C PHE A 297 9.41 19.18 -9.75
N TYR A 298 8.79 17.98 -9.73
CA TYR A 298 7.63 17.69 -8.88
C TYR A 298 7.99 17.77 -7.38
N THR A 299 8.91 16.90 -6.93
CA THR A 299 9.28 16.72 -5.53
C THR A 299 10.74 17.05 -5.29
N ASN A 300 11.05 18.29 -4.93
CA ASN A 300 12.36 18.67 -4.39
C ASN A 300 12.15 19.44 -3.08
N SER A 301 12.29 18.74 -1.95
CA SER A 301 12.02 19.29 -0.61
C SER A 301 12.84 20.55 -0.31
N GLU A 302 14.08 20.64 -0.80
CA GLU A 302 15.02 21.73 -0.46
C GLU A 302 15.40 22.64 -1.65
N GLY A 303 14.62 22.64 -2.73
CA GLY A 303 14.99 23.35 -3.97
C GLY A 303 14.09 24.53 -4.32
N ARG A 304 14.68 25.61 -4.88
CA ARG A 304 13.98 26.69 -5.60
C ARG A 304 13.11 26.20 -6.77
N PHE A 305 13.26 24.93 -7.17
CA PHE A 305 12.57 24.29 -8.30
C PHE A 305 11.76 23.06 -7.86
N SER A 306 10.83 23.25 -6.91
CA SER A 306 9.85 22.23 -6.58
C SER A 306 8.43 22.76 -6.75
N PHE A 307 7.66 22.13 -7.64
CA PHE A 307 6.30 22.56 -7.96
C PHE A 307 5.36 22.46 -6.76
N ILE A 308 5.56 21.48 -5.88
CA ILE A 308 4.80 21.38 -4.63
C ILE A 308 5.04 22.58 -3.70
N ASN A 309 6.26 23.16 -3.74
CA ASN A 309 6.66 24.27 -2.88
C ASN A 309 6.55 25.64 -3.57
N ALA A 310 6.41 25.70 -4.90
CA ALA A 310 6.36 26.95 -5.66
C ALA A 310 5.03 27.72 -5.49
N MET A 311 3.87 27.11 -5.80
CA MET A 311 2.57 27.79 -5.80
C MET A 311 1.43 26.81 -5.42
N PRO A 312 0.36 27.25 -4.72
CA PRO A 312 -0.78 26.38 -4.45
C PRO A 312 -1.39 25.88 -5.76
N GLY A 313 -1.63 24.57 -5.88
CA GLY A 313 -2.31 23.98 -7.04
C GLY A 313 -1.40 23.68 -8.23
N LEU A 314 -0.13 24.10 -8.20
CA LEU A 314 0.79 23.90 -9.33
C LEU A 314 1.18 22.42 -9.50
N ALA A 315 1.47 21.74 -8.39
CA ALA A 315 1.74 20.30 -8.41
C ALA A 315 0.51 19.52 -8.89
N GLU A 316 -0.69 19.89 -8.41
CA GLU A 316 -1.96 19.29 -8.82
C GLU A 316 -2.23 19.49 -10.31
N PHE A 317 -1.94 20.69 -10.84
CA PHE A 317 -2.03 21.00 -12.26
C PHE A 317 -1.09 20.12 -13.09
N PHE A 318 0.20 20.05 -12.72
CA PHE A 318 1.15 19.21 -13.44
C PHE A 318 0.77 17.74 -13.39
N ILE A 319 0.27 17.23 -12.26
CA ILE A 319 -0.25 15.86 -12.18
C ILE A 319 -1.46 15.68 -13.11
N ALA A 320 -2.41 16.62 -13.11
CA ALA A 320 -3.58 16.57 -13.98
C ALA A 320 -3.19 16.48 -15.47
N THR A 321 -2.26 17.32 -15.90
CA THR A 321 -1.86 17.43 -17.30
C THR A 321 -0.87 16.36 -17.71
N THR A 322 0.01 15.88 -16.84
CA THR A 322 0.93 14.79 -17.19
C THR A 322 0.20 13.45 -17.20
N TYR A 323 -0.46 13.10 -16.10
CA TYR A 323 -1.11 11.80 -15.97
C TYR A 323 -2.38 11.70 -16.81
N GLY A 324 -3.25 12.72 -16.78
CA GLY A 324 -4.46 12.65 -17.59
C GLY A 324 -4.19 13.01 -19.05
N VAL A 325 -3.84 14.28 -19.32
CA VAL A 325 -3.76 14.77 -20.71
C VAL A 325 -2.62 14.13 -21.49
N ALA A 326 -1.39 14.21 -20.99
CA ALA A 326 -0.21 13.83 -21.74
C ALA A 326 -0.14 12.30 -21.95
N MET A 327 -0.54 11.49 -20.98
CA MET A 327 -0.62 10.03 -21.18
C MET A 327 -1.74 9.64 -22.16
N THR A 328 -2.92 10.26 -22.10
CA THR A 328 -4.00 9.99 -23.08
C THR A 328 -3.60 10.41 -24.48
N LEU A 329 -3.05 11.62 -24.65
CA LEU A 329 -2.55 12.09 -25.94
C LEU A 329 -1.38 11.25 -26.44
N GLY A 330 -0.46 10.84 -25.57
CA GLY A 330 0.66 9.98 -25.93
C GLY A 330 0.21 8.61 -26.40
N ALA A 331 -0.73 7.98 -25.68
CA ALA A 331 -1.29 6.69 -26.09
C ALA A 331 -2.07 6.78 -27.42
N PHE A 332 -2.82 7.87 -27.62
CA PHE A 332 -3.48 8.16 -28.89
C PHE A 332 -2.47 8.35 -30.03
N TYR A 333 -1.45 9.20 -29.81
CA TYR A 333 -0.43 9.51 -30.81
C TYR A 333 0.37 8.27 -31.20
N VAL A 334 0.70 7.40 -30.24
CA VAL A 334 1.42 6.15 -30.53
C VAL A 334 0.63 5.24 -31.49
N GLN A 335 -0.70 5.25 -31.42
CA GLN A 335 -1.55 4.45 -32.32
C GLN A 335 -1.80 5.10 -33.68
N THR A 336 -1.84 6.43 -33.73
CA THR A 336 -2.35 7.17 -34.90
C THR A 336 -1.28 7.94 -35.66
N GLY A 337 -0.18 8.33 -35.01
CA GLY A 337 0.87 9.17 -35.57
C GLY A 337 0.52 10.66 -35.70
N PHE A 338 -0.63 11.10 -35.19
CA PHE A 338 -1.07 12.50 -35.25
C PHE A 338 -1.76 12.95 -33.95
N TYR A 339 -2.06 14.25 -33.87
CA TYR A 339 -2.80 14.85 -32.75
C TYR A 339 -4.24 15.16 -33.14
N ALA A 340 -5.16 14.95 -32.19
CA ALA A 340 -6.57 15.25 -32.35
C ALA A 340 -7.11 15.99 -31.11
N LEU A 341 -8.21 16.72 -31.28
CA LEU A 341 -8.81 17.51 -30.22
C LEU A 341 -9.62 16.63 -29.25
N GLU A 342 -10.24 15.58 -29.75
CA GLU A 342 -11.05 14.61 -29.02
C GLU A 342 -10.28 13.98 -27.83
N PRO A 343 -9.08 13.39 -28.00
CA PRO A 343 -8.31 12.83 -26.88
C PRO A 343 -7.85 13.89 -25.88
N LEU A 344 -7.60 15.13 -26.30
CA LEU A 344 -7.33 16.23 -25.38
C LEU A 344 -8.58 16.52 -24.53
N LEU A 345 -9.73 16.72 -25.15
CA LEU A 345 -10.96 17.13 -24.48
C LEU A 345 -11.49 16.08 -23.49
N ILE A 346 -11.55 14.81 -23.88
CA ILE A 346 -12.04 13.73 -23.00
C ILE A 346 -11.03 13.33 -21.91
N SER A 347 -9.75 13.68 -22.07
CA SER A 347 -8.77 13.50 -20.99
C SER A 347 -9.01 14.47 -19.82
N LEU A 348 -9.64 15.64 -20.05
CA LEU A 348 -9.87 16.65 -19.01
C LEU A 348 -10.69 16.15 -17.80
N PRO A 349 -11.85 15.49 -17.96
CA PRO A 349 -12.54 14.91 -16.80
C PRO A 349 -11.69 13.86 -16.10
N VAL A 350 -10.93 13.03 -16.82
CA VAL A 350 -10.02 12.04 -16.20
C VAL A 350 -8.90 12.71 -15.42
N SER A 351 -8.30 13.77 -15.96
CA SER A 351 -7.31 14.62 -15.28
C SER A 351 -7.82 15.15 -13.95
N LEU A 352 -9.03 15.72 -13.93
CA LEU A 352 -9.65 16.26 -12.72
C LEU A 352 -9.90 15.16 -11.67
N LEU A 353 -10.28 13.96 -12.10
CA LEU A 353 -10.49 12.81 -11.21
C LEU A 353 -9.18 12.26 -10.65
N ILE A 354 -8.09 12.23 -11.43
CA ILE A 354 -6.75 11.91 -10.94
C ILE A 354 -6.30 12.95 -9.91
N THR A 355 -6.53 14.23 -10.19
CA THR A 355 -6.25 15.30 -9.23
C THR A 355 -7.10 15.15 -7.96
N ALA A 356 -8.36 14.74 -8.07
CA ALA A 356 -9.20 14.47 -6.89
C ALA A 356 -8.62 13.35 -6.02
N VAL A 357 -8.07 12.28 -6.62
CA VAL A 357 -7.36 11.21 -5.90
C VAL A 357 -6.11 11.75 -5.19
N LEU A 358 -5.34 12.62 -5.84
CA LEU A 358 -4.19 13.27 -5.20
C LEU A 358 -4.63 14.14 -4.02
N VAL A 359 -5.65 14.99 -4.21
CA VAL A 359 -6.15 15.93 -3.22
C VAL A 359 -6.67 15.20 -1.98
N ILE A 360 -7.46 14.12 -2.13
CA ILE A 360 -7.95 13.36 -0.95
C ILE A 360 -6.82 12.66 -0.19
N ASN A 361 -5.75 12.24 -0.87
CA ASN A 361 -4.58 11.64 -0.22
C ASN A 361 -3.75 12.66 0.57
N GLN A 362 -3.87 13.96 0.28
CA GLN A 362 -3.19 15.01 1.05
C GLN A 362 -3.87 15.32 2.40
N PHE A 363 -5.13 14.95 2.62
CA PHE A 363 -5.80 15.24 3.90
C PHE A 363 -5.21 14.46 5.08
N PRO A 364 -5.01 13.13 4.98
CA PRO A 364 -4.34 12.35 6.01
C PRO A 364 -2.93 12.84 6.33
N ASP A 365 -2.20 13.28 5.31
CA ASP A 365 -0.77 13.59 5.39
C ASP A 365 -0.50 15.07 5.71
N ALA A 366 -1.53 15.94 5.69
CA ALA A 366 -1.38 17.38 5.85
C ALA A 366 -0.61 17.83 7.10
N ASP A 367 -0.84 17.18 8.26
CA ASP A 367 -0.15 17.58 9.49
C ASP A 367 1.35 17.20 9.41
N ALA A 368 1.67 16.01 8.88
CA ALA A 368 3.05 15.57 8.68
C ALA A 368 3.78 16.33 7.56
N ASP A 369 3.06 16.71 6.50
CA ASP A 369 3.59 17.55 5.42
C ASP A 369 3.91 18.96 5.91
N GLN A 370 3.07 19.50 6.82
CA GLN A 370 3.31 20.80 7.45
C GLN A 370 4.59 20.78 8.31
N ASP A 371 4.83 19.71 9.07
CA ASP A 371 6.01 19.56 9.91
C ASP A 371 7.32 19.40 9.10
N THR A 372 7.22 19.06 7.82
CA THR A 372 8.36 18.73 6.94
C THR A 372 8.55 19.74 5.80
N GLU A 373 8.01 20.95 5.97
CA GLU A 373 8.04 22.08 5.03
C GLU A 373 7.46 21.77 3.62
N LYS A 374 6.74 20.66 3.45
CA LYS A 374 6.02 20.32 2.23
C LYS A 374 4.73 21.12 2.16
N LYS A 375 4.70 22.13 1.29
CA LYS A 375 3.56 23.04 1.17
C LYS A 375 2.52 22.51 0.18
N THR A 376 1.96 21.33 0.43
CA THR A 376 0.89 20.73 -0.39
C THR A 376 -0.32 21.65 -0.46
N LEU A 377 -1.22 21.43 -1.44
CA LEU A 377 -2.41 22.27 -1.60
C LEU A 377 -3.21 22.32 -0.30
N ILE A 378 -3.46 21.17 0.33
CA ILE A 378 -4.21 21.07 1.59
C ILE A 378 -3.51 21.81 2.74
N VAL A 379 -2.18 21.75 2.85
CA VAL A 379 -1.43 22.51 3.86
C VAL A 379 -1.60 24.02 3.67
N ARG A 380 -1.61 24.50 2.42
CA ARG A 380 -1.71 25.94 2.13
C ARG A 380 -3.11 26.53 2.29
N ILE A 381 -4.14 25.82 1.82
CA ILE A 381 -5.52 26.33 1.82
C ILE A 381 -6.34 25.86 3.02
N GLY A 382 -5.82 24.86 3.75
CA GLY A 382 -6.47 24.20 4.88
C GLY A 382 -7.45 23.11 4.47
N LYS A 383 -7.63 22.11 5.35
CA LYS A 383 -8.52 20.95 5.16
C LYS A 383 -9.96 21.37 4.81
N GLN A 384 -10.47 22.47 5.36
CA GLN A 384 -11.84 22.95 5.08
C GLN A 384 -12.02 23.43 3.65
N LYS A 385 -11.12 24.27 3.11
CA LYS A 385 -11.20 24.67 1.70
C LYS A 385 -10.85 23.51 0.77
N GLY A 386 -9.97 22.62 1.23
CA GLY A 386 -9.61 21.39 0.52
C GLY A 386 -10.81 20.51 0.17
N ARG A 387 -11.78 20.35 1.08
CA ARG A 387 -12.98 19.53 0.78
C ARG A 387 -13.87 20.17 -0.28
N ASP A 388 -13.92 21.51 -0.29
CA ASP A 388 -14.69 22.26 -1.28
C ASP A 388 -14.01 22.19 -2.65
N VAL A 389 -12.67 22.25 -2.70
CA VAL A 389 -11.88 21.98 -3.92
C VAL A 389 -12.13 20.58 -4.45
N LEU A 390 -12.12 19.56 -3.59
CA LEU A 390 -12.43 18.18 -4.00
C LEU A 390 -13.81 18.07 -4.65
N ALA A 391 -14.84 18.68 -4.03
CA ALA A 391 -16.18 18.70 -4.59
C ALA A 391 -16.25 19.48 -5.92
N ALA A 392 -15.53 20.59 -6.04
CA ALA A 392 -15.46 21.36 -7.27
C ALA A 392 -14.80 20.59 -8.42
N LEU A 393 -13.74 19.81 -8.15
CA LEU A 393 -13.11 18.94 -9.14
C LEU A 393 -14.10 17.91 -9.69
N PHE A 394 -14.87 17.25 -8.81
CA PHE A 394 -15.90 16.29 -9.22
C PHE A 394 -17.03 16.95 -10.02
N ALA A 395 -17.56 18.09 -9.54
CA ALA A 395 -18.62 18.81 -10.24
C ALA A 395 -18.17 19.27 -11.63
N THR A 396 -16.94 19.78 -11.74
CA THR A 396 -16.35 20.21 -13.02
C THR A 396 -16.16 19.01 -13.96
N ALA A 397 -15.67 17.87 -13.47
CA ALA A 397 -15.54 16.66 -14.27
C ALA A 397 -16.90 16.19 -14.81
N LEU A 398 -17.95 16.19 -13.99
CA LEU A 398 -19.31 15.86 -14.44
C LEU A 398 -19.84 16.84 -15.49
N ILE A 399 -19.67 18.14 -15.27
CA ILE A 399 -20.08 19.16 -16.24
C ILE A 399 -19.38 18.95 -17.57
N LEU A 400 -18.07 18.67 -17.56
CA LEU A 400 -17.32 18.36 -18.78
C LEU A 400 -17.89 17.12 -19.46
N ILE A 401 -18.10 16.00 -18.75
CA ILE A 401 -18.69 14.79 -19.35
C ILE A 401 -20.03 15.09 -20.03
N ILE A 402 -20.88 15.92 -19.41
CA ILE A 402 -22.18 16.33 -19.98
C ILE A 402 -22.01 17.18 -21.23
N LEU A 403 -21.10 18.17 -21.21
CA LEU A 403 -20.93 19.14 -22.28
C LEU A 403 -20.16 18.60 -23.49
N LEU A 404 -19.26 17.65 -23.29
CA LEU A 404 -18.31 17.18 -24.31
C LEU A 404 -18.96 16.73 -25.63
N PRO A 405 -20.07 15.95 -25.66
CA PRO A 405 -20.70 15.55 -26.92
C PRO A 405 -21.33 16.71 -27.70
N PHE A 406 -21.56 17.87 -27.07
CA PHE A 406 -22.11 19.05 -27.74
C PHE A 406 -21.04 19.97 -28.35
N VAL A 407 -19.79 19.84 -27.90
CA VAL A 407 -18.67 20.71 -28.31
C VAL A 407 -17.58 19.96 -29.07
N SER A 408 -17.76 18.66 -29.33
CA SER A 408 -16.81 17.78 -30.01
C SER A 408 -17.53 16.66 -30.74
N ALA A 409 -16.80 15.86 -31.52
CA ALA A 409 -17.35 14.67 -32.20
C ALA A 409 -17.43 13.42 -31.29
N LEU A 410 -17.35 13.58 -29.96
CA LEU A 410 -17.43 12.46 -29.02
C LEU A 410 -18.86 11.90 -28.94
N PRO A 411 -19.02 10.56 -28.83
CA PRO A 411 -20.34 9.94 -28.84
C PRO A 411 -21.13 10.20 -27.56
N LEU A 412 -22.46 10.28 -27.66
CA LEU A 412 -23.35 10.38 -26.49
C LEU A 412 -23.19 9.23 -25.49
N ALA A 413 -22.67 8.08 -25.95
CA ALA A 413 -22.40 6.92 -25.12
C ALA A 413 -21.38 7.20 -24.00
N ILE A 414 -20.58 8.27 -24.05
CA ILE A 414 -19.72 8.66 -22.91
C ILE A 414 -20.52 9.02 -21.64
N TYR A 415 -21.83 9.29 -21.76
CA TYR A 415 -22.72 9.47 -20.60
C TYR A 415 -22.84 8.22 -19.73
N LEU A 416 -22.40 7.05 -20.20
CA LEU A 416 -22.19 5.89 -19.33
C LEU A 416 -21.29 6.26 -18.13
N GLY A 417 -20.36 7.19 -18.28
CA GLY A 417 -19.53 7.73 -17.21
C GLY A 417 -20.31 8.26 -16.00
N LEU A 418 -21.55 8.73 -16.21
CA LEU A 418 -22.42 9.24 -15.15
C LEU A 418 -22.93 8.14 -14.20
N LEU A 419 -22.84 6.87 -14.58
CA LEU A 419 -23.19 5.74 -13.70
C LEU A 419 -22.30 5.66 -12.45
N SER A 420 -21.16 6.35 -12.43
CA SER A 420 -20.25 6.40 -11.29
C SER A 420 -20.64 7.47 -10.23
N ILE A 421 -21.68 8.29 -10.49
CA ILE A 421 -22.15 9.36 -9.59
C ILE A 421 -22.39 8.89 -8.14
N PRO A 422 -22.98 7.70 -7.87
CA PRO A 422 -23.16 7.24 -6.48
C PRO A 422 -21.84 7.16 -5.69
N PHE A 423 -20.73 6.80 -6.34
CA PHE A 423 -19.41 6.77 -5.70
C PHE A 423 -18.89 8.18 -5.43
N MET A 424 -19.09 9.11 -6.36
CA MET A 424 -18.77 10.53 -6.15
C MET A 424 -19.52 11.12 -4.96
N VAL A 425 -20.83 10.88 -4.87
CA VAL A 425 -21.67 11.38 -3.77
C VAL A 425 -21.15 10.86 -2.43
N GLN A 426 -20.80 9.57 -2.37
CA GLN A 426 -20.24 8.98 -1.16
C GLN A 426 -18.84 9.53 -0.83
N ALA A 427 -17.99 9.75 -1.83
CA ALA A 427 -16.68 10.38 -1.65
C ALA A 427 -16.83 11.77 -1.02
N VAL A 428 -17.68 12.63 -1.59
CA VAL A 428 -17.98 13.96 -1.07
C VAL A 428 -18.55 13.87 0.35
N ARG A 429 -19.57 13.02 0.57
CA ARG A 429 -20.21 12.86 1.88
C ARG A 429 -19.21 12.48 2.98
N TYR A 430 -18.35 11.50 2.71
CA TYR A 430 -17.36 11.04 3.68
C TYR A 430 -16.26 12.08 3.92
N THR A 431 -15.76 12.73 2.87
CA THR A 431 -14.77 13.80 3.03
C THR A 431 -15.36 14.97 3.82
N PHE A 432 -16.58 15.43 3.50
CA PHE A 432 -17.22 16.54 4.23
C PHE A 432 -17.47 16.21 5.70
N LYS A 433 -17.75 14.93 6.01
CA LYS A 433 -17.95 14.47 7.38
C LYS A 433 -16.63 14.35 8.16
N TYR A 434 -15.56 13.92 7.51
CA TYR A 434 -14.32 13.49 8.18
C TYR A 434 -13.07 14.32 7.83
N TYR A 435 -13.18 15.42 7.09
CA TYR A 435 -12.04 16.25 6.65
C TYR A 435 -11.13 16.73 7.79
N ALA A 436 -11.69 16.97 8.98
CA ALA A 436 -10.97 17.40 10.18
C ALA A 436 -10.77 16.26 11.20
N SER A 437 -11.12 15.02 10.83
CA SER A 437 -10.96 13.83 11.67
C SER A 437 -9.59 13.18 11.47
N GLN A 438 -9.35 12.07 12.16
CA GLN A 438 -8.12 11.31 12.01
C GLN A 438 -8.04 10.70 10.60
N ALA A 439 -6.83 10.50 10.09
CA ALA A 439 -6.57 9.87 8.80
C ALA A 439 -7.29 8.54 8.56
N THR A 440 -7.58 7.76 9.61
CA THR A 440 -8.33 6.50 9.52
C THR A 440 -9.81 6.69 9.18
N ASP A 441 -10.40 7.82 9.58
CA ASP A 441 -11.80 8.17 9.29
C ASP A 441 -12.01 8.61 7.83
N LEU A 442 -10.93 9.05 7.17
CA LEU A 442 -10.95 9.47 5.77
C LEU A 442 -10.86 8.31 4.78
N ILE A 443 -10.47 7.10 5.22
CA ILE A 443 -10.33 5.91 4.37
C ILE A 443 -11.55 5.67 3.44
N PRO A 444 -12.81 5.79 3.88
CA PRO A 444 -13.96 5.68 2.98
C PRO A 444 -14.00 6.77 1.90
N GLY A 445 -13.59 8.00 2.23
CA GLY A 445 -13.46 9.10 1.27
C GLY A 445 -12.40 8.81 0.20
N ASN A 446 -11.21 8.35 0.60
CA ASN A 446 -10.16 7.93 -0.34
C ASN A 446 -10.64 6.77 -1.23
N ALA A 447 -11.29 5.77 -0.63
CA ALA A 447 -11.83 4.60 -1.31
C ALA A 447 -12.81 4.97 -2.43
N HIS A 448 -13.83 5.75 -2.08
CA HIS A 448 -14.86 6.16 -3.02
C HIS A 448 -14.31 7.10 -4.09
N THR A 449 -13.32 7.96 -3.77
CA THR A 449 -12.64 8.81 -4.75
C THR A 449 -11.87 7.99 -5.77
N ALA A 450 -11.07 7.01 -5.31
CA ALA A 450 -10.30 6.13 -6.21
C ALA A 450 -11.21 5.27 -7.11
N ILE A 451 -12.32 4.76 -6.56
CA ILE A 451 -13.28 3.97 -7.34
C ILE A 451 -14.06 4.84 -8.31
N HIS A 452 -14.43 6.06 -7.91
CA HIS A 452 -15.09 6.98 -8.82
C HIS A 452 -14.19 7.34 -10.01
N HIS A 453 -12.89 7.62 -9.78
CA HIS A 453 -11.92 7.77 -10.86
C HIS A 453 -11.89 6.52 -11.76
N LEU A 454 -11.63 5.35 -11.17
CA LEU A 454 -11.45 4.13 -11.94
C LEU A 454 -12.69 3.79 -12.77
N PHE A 455 -13.86 3.81 -12.14
CA PHE A 455 -15.12 3.45 -12.79
C PHE A 455 -15.49 4.43 -13.89
N THR A 456 -15.40 5.74 -13.63
CA THR A 456 -15.68 6.76 -14.66
C THR A 456 -14.74 6.57 -15.85
N GLY A 457 -13.45 6.35 -15.61
CA GLY A 457 -12.47 6.11 -16.66
C GLY A 457 -12.81 4.90 -17.54
N LEU A 458 -13.15 3.76 -16.94
CA LEU A 458 -13.55 2.56 -17.67
C LEU A 458 -14.86 2.79 -18.44
N LEU A 459 -15.83 3.48 -17.85
CA LEU A 459 -17.10 3.81 -18.51
C LEU A 459 -16.92 4.78 -19.69
N LEU A 460 -15.99 5.73 -19.59
CA LEU A 460 -15.63 6.62 -20.71
C LEU A 460 -14.97 5.83 -21.85
N VAL A 461 -14.05 4.91 -21.53
CA VAL A 461 -13.46 3.97 -22.50
C VAL A 461 -14.55 3.18 -23.22
N LEU A 462 -15.49 2.59 -22.47
CA LEU A 462 -16.61 1.84 -23.04
C LEU A 462 -17.52 2.73 -23.89
N GLY A 463 -17.81 3.95 -23.43
CA GLY A 463 -18.64 4.92 -24.16
C GLY A 463 -18.03 5.31 -25.50
N VAL A 464 -16.71 5.48 -25.56
CA VAL A 464 -16.01 5.71 -26.83
C VAL A 464 -16.02 4.46 -27.72
N LEU A 465 -15.74 3.28 -27.16
CA LEU A 465 -15.72 2.04 -27.95
C LEU A 465 -17.10 1.61 -28.46
N ALA A 466 -18.19 2.04 -27.82
CA ALA A 466 -19.55 1.65 -28.18
C ALA A 466 -19.96 2.05 -29.60
N THR A 467 -19.26 3.00 -30.23
CA THR A 467 -19.48 3.37 -31.64
C THR A 467 -18.63 2.58 -32.63
N ALA A 468 -17.59 1.89 -32.18
CA ALA A 468 -16.60 1.22 -33.02
C ALA A 468 -16.56 -0.31 -32.85
N VAL A 469 -17.26 -0.84 -31.83
CA VAL A 469 -17.21 -2.26 -31.47
C VAL A 469 -18.63 -2.78 -31.24
N ASP A 470 -18.86 -4.04 -31.59
CA ASP A 470 -20.13 -4.73 -31.35
C ASP A 470 -20.59 -4.65 -29.89
N LEU A 471 -21.90 -4.44 -29.70
CA LEU A 471 -22.54 -4.33 -28.39
C LEU A 471 -22.27 -5.52 -27.45
N TRP A 472 -22.12 -6.74 -27.98
CA TRP A 472 -21.85 -7.92 -27.15
C TRP A 472 -20.45 -7.87 -26.52
N ILE A 473 -19.45 -7.35 -27.25
CA ILE A 473 -18.09 -7.14 -26.74
C ILE A 473 -18.11 -6.03 -25.68
N ILE A 474 -18.84 -4.94 -25.94
CA ILE A 474 -19.03 -3.86 -24.95
C ILE A 474 -19.67 -4.41 -23.67
N GLY A 475 -20.66 -5.29 -23.78
CA GLY A 475 -21.26 -6.00 -22.64
C GLY A 475 -20.25 -6.83 -21.86
N LEU A 476 -19.37 -7.58 -22.53
CA LEU A 476 -18.30 -8.33 -21.87
C LEU A 476 -17.29 -7.42 -21.16
N LEU A 477 -16.86 -6.34 -21.81
CA LEU A 477 -15.92 -5.37 -21.22
C LEU A 477 -16.55 -4.61 -20.04
N PHE A 478 -17.86 -4.35 -20.08
CA PHE A 478 -18.60 -3.79 -18.96
C PHE A 478 -18.64 -4.74 -17.77
N ILE A 479 -18.94 -6.03 -17.99
CA ILE A 479 -18.91 -7.06 -16.93
C ILE A 479 -17.49 -7.18 -16.35
N ALA A 480 -16.46 -7.24 -17.20
CA ALA A 480 -15.07 -7.27 -16.75
C ALA A 480 -14.70 -6.04 -15.92
N SER A 481 -15.18 -4.85 -16.31
CA SER A 481 -14.99 -3.59 -15.56
C SER A 481 -15.66 -3.66 -14.19
N LEU A 482 -16.90 -4.19 -14.09
CA LEU A 482 -17.60 -4.37 -12.81
C LEU A 482 -16.88 -5.37 -11.90
N LEU A 483 -16.39 -6.49 -12.44
CA LEU A 483 -15.61 -7.47 -11.68
C LEU A 483 -14.30 -6.86 -11.15
N PHE A 484 -13.62 -6.06 -11.98
CA PHE A 484 -12.39 -5.37 -11.56
C PHE A 484 -12.67 -4.34 -10.46
N ILE A 485 -13.72 -3.54 -10.59
CA ILE A 485 -14.14 -2.58 -9.56
C ILE A 485 -14.53 -3.29 -8.27
N PHE A 486 -15.27 -4.39 -8.35
CA PHE A 486 -15.64 -5.19 -7.18
C PHE A 486 -14.41 -5.77 -6.48
N TRP A 487 -13.42 -6.23 -7.25
CA TRP A 487 -12.14 -6.70 -6.72
C TRP A 487 -11.37 -5.57 -6.02
N VAL A 488 -11.27 -4.38 -6.63
CA VAL A 488 -10.66 -3.19 -6.02
C VAL A 488 -11.40 -2.77 -4.74
N TRP A 489 -12.74 -2.75 -4.77
CA TRP A 489 -13.56 -2.44 -3.60
C TRP A 489 -13.32 -3.44 -2.47
N ARG A 490 -13.28 -4.75 -2.76
CA ARG A 490 -12.97 -5.78 -1.76
C ARG A 490 -11.57 -5.60 -1.17
N TYR A 491 -10.58 -5.26 -2.01
CA TYR A 491 -9.23 -4.97 -1.54
C TYR A 491 -9.23 -3.79 -0.56
N ILE A 492 -9.88 -2.67 -0.92
CA ILE A 492 -9.96 -1.48 -0.08
C ILE A 492 -10.75 -1.73 1.21
N GLU A 493 -11.91 -2.39 1.13
CA GLU A 493 -12.77 -2.66 2.28
C GLU A 493 -12.09 -3.62 3.28
N ARG A 494 -11.30 -4.57 2.79
CA ARG A 494 -10.47 -5.43 3.67
C ARG A 494 -9.50 -4.59 4.48
N GLN A 495 -8.81 -3.63 3.85
CA GLN A 495 -7.86 -2.75 4.52
C GLN A 495 -8.56 -1.79 5.50
N ARG A 496 -9.72 -1.27 5.12
CA ARG A 496 -10.57 -0.44 5.99
C ARG A 496 -11.00 -1.20 7.25
N LYS A 497 -11.49 -2.43 7.10
CA LYS A 497 -11.93 -3.28 8.23
C LYS A 497 -10.81 -3.54 9.22
N VAL A 498 -9.61 -3.82 8.71
CA VAL A 498 -8.40 -3.94 9.54
C VAL A 498 -8.20 -2.66 10.34
N MET A 499 -8.20 -1.50 9.67
CA MET A 499 -7.96 -0.19 10.30
C MET A 499 -9.06 0.27 11.29
N SER A 500 -10.34 0.01 10.97
CA SER A 500 -11.45 0.31 11.90
C SER A 500 -11.39 -0.56 13.15
N GLY A 501 -10.90 -1.80 13.03
CA GLY A 501 -10.63 -2.67 14.17
C GLY A 501 -9.65 -2.04 15.15
N PHE A 502 -8.55 -1.43 14.66
CA PHE A 502 -7.63 -0.67 15.52
C PHE A 502 -8.33 0.48 16.23
N LYS A 503 -9.06 1.32 15.49
CA LYS A 503 -9.67 2.53 16.07
C LYS A 503 -10.65 2.16 17.18
N GLN A 504 -11.50 1.15 16.96
CA GLN A 504 -12.43 0.66 17.98
C GLN A 504 -11.68 0.14 19.20
N ALA A 505 -10.49 -0.48 19.02
CA ALA A 505 -9.61 -0.93 20.09
C ALA A 505 -9.18 0.18 21.04
N PHE A 506 -8.86 1.35 20.50
CA PHE A 506 -8.37 2.49 21.28
C PHE A 506 -9.46 3.48 21.72
N THR A 507 -10.70 3.34 21.22
CA THR A 507 -11.82 4.27 21.53
C THR A 507 -12.95 3.63 22.32
N ALA A 508 -12.87 2.33 22.65
CA ALA A 508 -13.82 1.74 23.57
C ALA A 508 -13.66 2.41 24.93
N PRO A 509 -14.73 2.97 25.52
CA PRO A 509 -14.67 3.45 26.89
C PRO A 509 -14.25 2.27 27.78
N SER A 510 -13.29 2.49 28.67
CA SER A 510 -13.09 1.63 29.83
C SER A 510 -14.43 1.57 30.55
N LYS A 511 -15.15 0.46 30.40
CA LYS A 511 -16.36 0.22 31.17
C LYS A 511 -15.98 -0.28 32.55
#